data_AF-A0A5J4PFW8-F1
#
_entry.id   AF-A0A5J4PFW8-F1
#
_cell.length_a   1.000
_cell.length_b   1.000
_cell.length_c   1.000
_cell.angle_alpha   90.00
_cell.angle_beta   90.00
_cell.angle_gamma   90.00
#
_symmetry.space_group_name_H-M   'P 1'
#
loop_
_entity.id
_entity.type
_entity.pdbx_description
1 polymer ?
#
loop_
_entity_poly.entity_id
_entity_poly.type
_entity_poly.pdbx_seq_one_letter_code
_entity_poly.pdbx_strand_id
1 'polypeptide(L)' 'SSATWDMEKKELHLHYDSHRTNLDVIGKAIAKAGHDTDKYKASKTTYDALPDCCKYRN' A
#
# COMPACT_ATOMS: atom_id res chain seq x y z
N SER A 1 14.00 9.72 0.81
CA SER A 1 12.82 8.91 1.18
C SER A 1 13.14 7.44 0.99
N SER A 2 12.58 6.54 1.79
CA SER A 2 12.74 5.09 1.65
C SER A 2 11.42 4.35 1.91
N ALA A 3 11.32 3.14 1.37
CA ALA A 3 10.19 2.23 1.56
C ALA A 3 10.70 0.79 1.67
N THR A 4 10.34 0.11 2.75
CA THR A 4 10.74 -1.28 3.03
C THR A 4 9.51 -2.09 3.40
N TRP A 5 9.31 -3.21 2.72
CA TRP A 5 8.22 -4.14 2.99
C TRP A 5 8.72 -5.32 3.83
N ASP A 6 8.13 -5.49 5.01
CA ASP A 6 8.30 -6.68 5.84
C ASP A 6 7.24 -7.71 5.44
N MET A 7 7.68 -8.77 4.74
CA MET A 7 6.77 -9.82 4.26
C MET A 7 6.20 -10.69 5.37
N GLU A 8 6.94 -10.88 6.47
CA GLU A 8 6.51 -11.73 7.59
C GLU A 8 5.39 -11.06 8.37
N LYS A 9 5.55 -9.76 8.65
CA LYS A 9 4.56 -8.96 9.37
C LYS A 9 3.49 -8.37 8.46
N LYS A 10 3.72 -8.35 7.15
CA LYS A 10 2.91 -7.65 6.15
C LYS A 10 2.80 -6.15 6.45
N GLU A 11 3.92 -5.54 6.81
CA GLU A 11 4.01 -4.13 7.18
C GLU A 11 4.92 -3.34 6.23
N LEU A 12 4.47 -2.15 5.84
CA LEU A 12 5.24 -1.21 5.02
C LEU A 12 5.85 -0.12 5.90
N HIS A 13 7.17 -0.10 6.02
CA HIS A 13 7.90 0.96 6.70
C HIS A 13 8.31 2.05 5.71
N LEU A 14 7.93 3.29 6.00
CA LEU A 14 8.17 4.45 5.14
C LEU A 14 8.93 5.54 5.87
N HIS A 15 9.97 6.07 5.22
CA HIS A 15 10.56 7.35 5.58
C HIS A 15 10.27 8.34 4.46
N TYR A 16 9.39 9.31 4.74
CA TYR A 16 8.92 10.28 3.76
C TYR A 16 9.05 11.72 4.28
N ASP A 17 9.11 12.67 3.35
CA ASP A 17 9.11 14.09 3.65
C ASP A 17 7.67 14.58 3.84
N SER A 18 7.33 14.97 5.07
CA SER A 18 5.99 15.44 5.45
C SER A 18 5.64 16.81 4.86
N HIS A 19 6.59 17.56 4.33
CA HIS A 19 6.34 18.83 3.64
C HIS A 19 5.86 18.59 2.20
N ARG A 20 6.13 17.40 1.64
CA ARG A 20 5.80 17.05 0.25
C ARG A 20 4.59 16.13 0.13
N THR A 21 4.26 15.38 1.17
CA THR A 21 3.14 14.44 1.19
C THR A 21 2.71 14.12 2.62
N ASN A 22 1.65 13.33 2.78
CA ASN A 22 1.17 12.87 4.08
C ASN A 22 0.62 11.44 3.97
N LEU A 23 0.32 10.83 5.12
CA LEU A 23 -0.19 9.45 5.19
C LEU A 23 -1.50 9.25 4.41
N ASP A 24 -2.32 10.28 4.28
CA ASP A 24 -3.58 10.20 3.54
C ASP A 24 -3.34 10.01 2.04
N VAL A 25 -2.49 10.86 1.48
CA VAL A 25 -2.08 10.81 0.07
C VAL A 25 -1.34 9.50 -0.23
N ILE A 26 -0.43 9.09 0.65
CA ILE A 26 0.29 7.82 0.54
C ILE A 26 -0.69 6.64 0.57
N GLY A 27 -1.61 6.60 1.52
CA GLY A 27 -2.58 5.50 1.65
C GLY A 27 -3.47 5.36 0.42
N LYS A 28 -3.95 6.48 -0.13
CA LYS A 28 -4.68 6.49 -1.41
C LYS A 28 -3.84 5.99 -2.57
N ALA A 29 -2.56 6.33 -2.62
CA ALA A 29 -1.65 5.85 -3.66
C ALA A 29 -1.44 4.32 -3.57
N ILE A 30 -1.31 3.77 -2.36
CA ILE A 30 -1.18 2.32 -2.14
C ILE A 30 -2.47 1.59 -2.56
N ALA A 31 -3.64 2.10 -2.18
CA ALA A 31 -4.93 1.58 -2.62
C ALA A 31 -5.11 1.64 -4.13
N LYS A 32 -4.66 2.72 -4.78
CA LYS A 32 -4.66 2.85 -6.23
C LYS A 32 -3.70 1.87 -6.92
N ALA A 33 -2.59 1.51 -6.28
CA ALA A 33 -1.67 0.48 -6.75
C ALA A 33 -2.24 -0.94 -6.60
N GLY A 34 -3.31 -1.11 -5.83
CA GLY A 34 -4.01 -2.37 -5.69
C GLY A 34 -3.97 -2.97 -4.29
N HIS A 35 -3.26 -2.39 -3.33
CA HIS A 35 -3.13 -2.94 -1.97
C HIS A 35 -3.97 -2.19 -0.95
N ASP A 36 -4.54 -2.90 0.01
CA ASP A 36 -5.24 -2.26 1.11
C ASP A 36 -4.28 -1.58 2.08
N THR A 37 -4.80 -0.53 2.71
CA THR A 37 -4.21 0.13 3.87
C THR A 37 -5.26 0.19 4.97
N ASP A 38 -4.86 0.59 6.17
CA ASP A 38 -5.77 0.73 7.31
C ASP A 38 -6.98 1.64 7.01
N LYS A 39 -6.80 2.64 6.14
CA LYS A 39 -7.83 3.65 5.82
C LYS A 39 -8.48 3.46 4.45
N TYR A 40 -7.76 2.89 3.49
CA TYR A 40 -8.18 2.86 2.09
C TYR A 40 -8.11 1.44 1.55
N LYS A 41 -9.22 0.98 0.98
CA LYS A 41 -9.27 -0.28 0.24
C LYS A 41 -9.06 -0.07 -1.25
N ALA A 42 -8.27 -0.93 -1.86
CA ALA A 42 -8.14 -1.00 -3.30
C ALA A 42 -9.47 -1.45 -3.95
N SER A 43 -9.72 -1.04 -5.18
CA SER A 43 -10.85 -1.57 -5.95
C SER A 43 -10.66 -3.08 -6.18
N LYS A 44 -11.75 -3.84 -6.31
CA LYS A 44 -11.66 -5.28 -6.61
C LYS A 44 -10.91 -5.52 -7.93
N THR A 45 -11.23 -4.76 -8.97
CA THR A 45 -10.57 -4.87 -10.29
C THR A 45 -9.08 -4.63 -10.21
N THR A 46 -8.63 -3.60 -9.48
CA THR A 46 -7.19 -3.30 -9.34
C THR A 46 -6.47 -4.38 -8.52
N TYR A 47 -7.09 -4.85 -7.45
CA TYR A 47 -6.53 -5.90 -6.60
C TYR A 47 -6.43 -7.25 -7.35
N ASP A 48 -7.47 -7.63 -8.09
CA ASP A 48 -7.51 -8.90 -8.83
C ASP A 48 -6.47 -8.94 -9.97
N ALA A 49 -6.08 -7.77 -10.49
CA ALA A 49 -5.03 -7.60 -11.50
C ALA A 49 -3.60 -7.71 -10.94
N LEU A 50 -3.41 -7.77 -9.62
CA LEU A 50 -2.10 -8.01 -9.03
C LEU A 50 -1.58 -9.42 -9.37
N PRO A 51 -0.25 -9.61 -9.44
CA PRO A 51 0.33 -10.95 -9.42
C PRO A 51 -0.10 -11.71 -8.17
N ASP A 52 -0.21 -13.04 -8.27
CA ASP A 52 -0.71 -13.85 -7.15
C ASP A 52 0.17 -13.76 -5.89
N CYS A 53 1.48 -13.57 -6.05
CA CYS A 53 2.40 -13.35 -4.92
C CYS A 53 2.19 -12.01 -4.18
N CYS A 54 1.40 -11.10 -4.75
CA CYS A 54 1.12 -9.77 -4.22
C CYS A 54 -0.32 -9.64 -3.69
N LYS A 55 -1.12 -10.70 -3.77
CA LYS A 55 -2.50 -10.74 -3.26
C LYS A 55 -2.50 -11.11 -1.77
N TYR A 56 -2.62 -10.11 -0.90
CA TYR A 56 -2.56 -10.28 0.57
C TYR A 56 -3.90 -10.29 1.31
N ARG A 57 -5.02 -10.02 0.62
CA ARG A 57 -6.38 -10.27 1.14
C ARG A 57 -6.63 -11.78 1.18
N ASN A 58 -7.04 -12.27 2.35
CA ASN A 58 -7.63 -13.60 2.52
C ASN A 58 -9.13 -13.54 2.22
#